data_AF-A0A538HE46-F1
#
_entry.id   AF-A0A538HE46-F1
#
_cell.length_a   1.000
_cell.length_b   1.000
_cell.length_c   1.000
_cell.angle_alpha   90.00
_cell.angle_beta   90.00
_cell.angle_gamma   90.00
#
_symmetry.space_group_name_H-M   'P 1'
#
loop_
_entity.id
_entity.type
_entity.pdbx_description
1 polymer ?
#
loop_
_entity_poly.entity_id
_entity_poly.type
_entity_poly.pdbx_seq_one_letter_code
_entity_poly.pdbx_strand_id
1 'polypeptide(L)' 'MTALPAGEKPIGRSDIEAKLREIRGEVDTTTERAKVPAIAVGVAAVVVVVGVAFLLGRRRGKRMTTVVEVRRV' A
#
# COMPACT_ATOMS: atom_id res chain seq x y z
N MET A 1 31.03 -4.05 48.11
CA MET A 1 29.82 -3.71 47.34
C MET A 1 30.27 -2.78 46.23
N THR A 2 30.81 -3.37 45.16
CA THR A 2 31.59 -2.65 44.14
C THR A 2 30.82 -2.76 42.83
N ALA A 3 30.37 -1.62 42.30
CA ALA A 3 29.64 -1.55 41.03
C ALA A 3 30.58 -1.88 39.88
N LEU A 4 30.28 -2.94 39.12
CA LEU A 4 30.99 -3.27 37.89
C LEU A 4 30.52 -2.34 36.76
N PRO A 5 31.44 -1.81 35.94
CA PRO A 5 31.10 -0.96 34.80
C PRO A 5 30.19 -1.70 33.82
N ALA A 6 29.22 -0.98 33.24
CA ALA A 6 28.21 -1.48 32.31
C ALA A 6 28.81 -1.83 30.92
N GLY A 7 29.80 -2.72 30.90
CA GLY A 7 30.58 -3.04 29.69
C GLY A 7 30.70 -4.52 29.32
N GLU A 8 30.39 -5.48 30.19
CA GLU A 8 30.70 -6.89 29.91
C GLU A 8 29.74 -7.85 30.66
N LYS A 9 28.44 -7.74 30.39
CA LYS A 9 27.49 -8.80 30.74
C LYS A 9 27.22 -9.63 29.48
N PRO A 10 27.38 -10.98 29.51
CA PRO A 10 27.11 -11.81 28.35
C PRO A 10 25.69 -11.55 27.84
N ILE A 11 25.55 -11.21 26.56
CA ILE A 11 24.23 -10.99 25.94
C ILE A 11 23.44 -12.29 26.06
N GLY A 12 22.38 -12.26 26.87
CA GLY A 12 21.51 -13.39 27.10
C GLY A 12 20.44 -13.50 26.01
N ARG A 13 19.82 -14.68 25.91
CA ARG A 13 18.67 -14.89 25.01
C ARG A 13 17.51 -13.92 25.30
N SER A 14 17.30 -13.60 26.58
CA SER A 14 16.28 -12.64 27.03
C SER A 14 16.52 -11.22 26.50
N ASP A 15 17.78 -10.80 26.40
CA ASP A 15 18.14 -9.46 25.94
C ASP A 15 17.87 -9.32 24.44
N ILE A 16 18.16 -10.39 23.68
CA ILE A 16 17.84 -10.50 22.25
C ILE A 16 16.32 -10.52 22.04
N GLU A 17 15.59 -11.32 22.81
CA GLU A 17 14.13 -11.38 22.71
C GLU A 17 13.48 -10.02 23.02
N ALA A 18 13.95 -9.34 24.07
CA ALA A 18 13.47 -8.01 24.43
C ALA A 18 13.69 -7.01 23.28
N LYS A 19 14.89 -6.98 22.69
CA LYS A 19 15.23 -6.12 21.54
C LYS A 19 14.42 -6.44 20.30
N LEU A 20 14.25 -7.72 19.98
CA LEU A 20 13.44 -8.15 18.84
C LEU A 20 11.97 -7.79 19.02
N ARG A 21 11.44 -7.90 20.24
CA ARG A 21 10.06 -7.54 20.57
C ARG A 21 9.84 -6.02 20.49
N GLU A 22 10.82 -5.23 20.93
CA GLU A 22 10.83 -3.76 20.80
C GLU A 22 10.75 -3.35 19.33
N ILE A 23 11.67 -3.87 18.49
CA ILE A 23 11.69 -3.57 17.05
C ILE A 23 10.40 -4.04 16.37
N ARG A 24 9.91 -5.23 16.71
CA ARG A 24 8.67 -5.75 16.15
C ARG A 24 7.45 -4.89 16.52
N GLY A 25 7.36 -4.42 17.76
CA GLY A 25 6.29 -3.52 18.19
C GLY A 25 6.28 -2.20 17.40
N GLU A 26 7.45 -1.62 17.13
CA GLU A 26 7.57 -0.41 16.32
C GLU A 26 7.21 -0.65 14.85
N VAL A 27 7.61 -1.79 14.29
CA VAL A 27 7.25 -2.20 12.92
C VAL A 27 5.75 -2.49 12.78
N ASP A 28 5.14 -3.18 13.75
CA ASP A 28 3.71 -3.49 13.75
C ASP A 28 2.89 -2.20 13.84
N THR A 29 3.26 -1.26 14.73
CA THR A 29 2.58 0.04 14.83
C THR A 29 2.72 0.89 13.56
N THR A 30 3.89 0.87 12.91
CA THR A 30 4.11 1.55 11.63
C THR A 30 3.29 0.91 10.51
N THR A 31 3.22 -0.42 10.48
CA THR A 31 2.45 -1.17 9.49
C THR A 31 0.95 -0.91 9.65
N GLU A 32 0.42 -0.98 10.87
CA GLU A 32 -1.00 -0.67 11.14
C GLU A 32 -1.37 0.76 10.72
N ARG A 33 -0.50 1.74 11.01
CA ARG A 33 -0.70 3.12 10.57
C ARG A 33 -0.63 3.27 9.05
N ALA A 34 0.20 2.47 8.37
CA ALA A 34 0.37 2.52 6.92
C ALA A 34 -0.72 1.75 6.14
N LYS A 35 -1.44 0.80 6.76
CA LYS A 35 -2.48 0.00 6.07
C LYS A 35 -3.57 0.85 5.45
N VAL A 36 -4.18 1.75 6.22
CA VAL A 36 -5.28 2.62 5.74
C VAL A 36 -4.86 3.50 4.57
N PRO A 37 -3.77 4.29 4.64
CA PRO A 37 -3.32 5.09 3.50
C PRO A 37 -2.85 4.22 2.32
N ALA A 38 -2.21 3.09 2.55
CA ALA A 38 -1.80 2.17 1.47
C ALA A 38 -3.01 1.62 0.69
N ILE A 39 -4.07 1.21 1.40
CA ILE A 39 -5.32 0.76 0.78
C ILE A 39 -5.97 1.91 -0.01
N ALA A 40 -6.04 3.12 0.57
CA ALA A 40 -6.60 4.28 -0.11
C ALA A 40 -5.86 4.63 -1.41
N VAL A 41 -4.52 4.61 -1.38
CA VAL A 41 -3.68 4.81 -2.57
C VAL A 41 -3.91 3.71 -3.61
N GLY A 42 -3.98 2.45 -3.17
CA GLY A 42 -4.27 1.31 -4.05
C GLY A 42 -5.62 1.45 -4.77
N VAL A 43 -6.68 1.79 -4.04
CA VAL A 43 -8.01 2.04 -4.60
C VAL A 43 -7.97 3.21 -5.59
N ALA A 44 -7.33 4.32 -5.22
CA ALA A 44 -7.20 5.48 -6.10
C ALA A 44 -6.50 5.12 -7.41
N ALA A 45 -5.41 4.33 -7.36
CA ALA A 45 -4.71 3.87 -8.55
C ALA A 45 -5.61 3.04 -9.47
N VAL A 46 -6.41 2.11 -8.92
CA VAL A 46 -7.37 1.32 -9.70
C VAL A 46 -8.40 2.21 -10.40
N VAL A 47 -8.97 3.19 -9.70
CA VAL A 47 -9.93 4.13 -10.29
C VAL A 47 -9.31 4.92 -11.44
N VAL A 48 -8.07 5.38 -11.29
CA VAL A 48 -7.34 6.07 -12.36
C VAL A 48 -7.16 5.17 -13.58
N VAL A 49 -6.73 3.92 -13.39
CA VAL A 49 -6.55 2.95 -14.49
C VAL A 49 -7.87 2.71 -15.22
N VAL A 50 -8.96 2.47 -14.49
CA VAL A 50 -10.29 2.28 -15.08
C VAL A 50 -10.75 3.55 -15.82
N GLY A 51 -10.53 4.73 -15.25
CA GLY A 51 -10.87 6.01 -15.86
C GLY A 51 -10.11 6.23 -17.17
N VAL A 52 -8.81 5.92 -17.21
CA VAL A 52 -7.98 5.98 -18.42
C VAL A 52 -8.50 4.99 -19.47
N ALA A 53 -8.73 3.73 -19.09
CA ALA A 53 -9.26 2.72 -20.00
C ALA A 53 -10.60 3.14 -20.61
N PHE A 54 -11.51 3.67 -19.79
CA PHE A 54 -12.79 4.21 -20.24
C PHE A 54 -12.64 5.39 -21.20
N LEU A 55 -11.77 6.35 -20.90
CA LEU A 55 -11.53 7.51 -21.77
C LEU A 55 -10.96 7.08 -23.13
N LEU A 56 -10.03 6.13 -23.15
CA LEU A 56 -9.48 5.56 -24.37
C LEU A 56 -10.56 4.84 -25.20
N GLY A 57 -11.39 4.01 -24.54
CA GLY A 57 -12.54 3.35 -25.17
C GLY A 57 -13.56 4.35 -25.73
N ARG A 58 -13.95 5.35 -24.94
CA ARG A 58 -14.90 6.40 -25.34
C ARG A 58 -14.42 7.20 -26.54
N ARG A 59 -13.14 7.58 -26.58
CA ARG A 59 -12.55 8.29 -27.72
C ARG A 59 -12.60 7.44 -29.00
N ARG A 60 -12.31 6.14 -28.90
CA ARG A 60 -12.31 5.23 -30.05
C ARG A 60 -13.73 4.93 -30.53
N GLY A 61 -14.66 4.69 -29.61
CA GLY A 61 -16.09 4.48 -29.92
C GLY A 61 -16.73 5.67 -30.64
N LYS A 62 -16.42 6.91 -30.23
CA LYS A 62 -16.89 8.12 -30.94
C LYS A 62 -16.39 8.25 -32.38
N ARG A 63 -15.24 7.66 -32.71
CA ARG A 63 -14.70 7.69 -34.08
C ARG A 63 -15.28 6.59 -34.97
N MET A 64 -15.85 5.54 -34.38
CA MET A 64 -16.37 4.38 -35.09
C MET A 64 -17.90 4.34 -35.07
N THR A 65 -18.55 5.50 -34.96
CA THR A 65 -20.02 5.57 -34.94
C THR A 65 -20.55 5.29 -36.35
N THR A 66 -21.26 4.18 -36.52
CA THR A 66 -22.04 3.92 -37.73
C THR A 66 -23.26 4.84 -37.73
N VAL A 67 -23.31 5.75 -38.70
CA VAL A 67 -24.50 6.57 -38.95
C VAL A 67 -25.53 5.67 -39.65
N VAL A 68 -26.60 5.34 -38.94
CA VAL A 68 -27.75 4.63 -39.52
C VAL A 68 -28.73 5.68 -40.01
N GLU A 69 -28.78 5.88 -41.33
CA GLU A 69 -29.89 6.61 -41.93
C GLU A 69 -31.15 5.76 -41.79
N VAL A 70 -32.07 6.20 -40.93
CA VAL A 70 -33.38 5.55 -40.78
C VAL A 70 -34.21 5.90 -42.01
N ARG A 71 -34.14 5.06 -43.03
CA ARG A 71 -35.01 5.15 -44.21
C ARG A 71 -36.36 4.54 -43.84
N ARG A 72 -37.39 5.38 -43.69
CA ARG A 72 -38.78 4.90 -43.65
C ARG A 72 -39.15 4.39 -45.05
N VAL A 73 -39.54 3.13 -45.13
CA VAL A 73 -40.26 2.54 -46.27
C VAL A 73 -41.75 2.80 -46.13
#